data_AF-A0A6M0CBX8-F1
#
_entry.id   AF-A0A6M0CBX8-F1
#
_cell.length_a   1.000
_cell.length_b   1.000
_cell.length_c   1.000
_cell.angle_alpha   90.00
_cell.angle_beta   90.00
_cell.angle_gamma   90.00
#
_symmetry.space_group_name_H-M   'P 1'
#
loop_
_entity.id
_entity.type
_entity.pdbx_description
1 polymer ?
#
loop_
_entity_poly.entity_id
_entity_poly.type
_entity_poly.pdbx_seq_one_letter_code
_entity_poly.pdbx_strand_id
1 'polypeptide(L)'
;SIVLVALEALHRFLRASSRKFGPEQFPALTQSYRIPFPDYNSEKKTTTVKVSTMPKVAEELMEMVAEAMAEQEEHEFDMPVLRDDLVPPNSFLSLGVLPWESVEYLRYNTKWHQEASEEIDTSGEGLPVVVIQTSLPKANKLIEDIQEAEGLDGICFNPGEDPRIDAYYDLGILKTSDGMLHLFGEFIEDDPTHVEARKKWDRRCEETEGWCGLVIARGITGASRGKPKFKDMVAFFEVRSLPGKELGLGTLQLVEQQSLSF
;
A
#
# COMPACT_ATOMS: atom_id res chain seq x y z
N SER A 1 28.73 -40.02 -3.35
CA SER A 1 28.33 -41.41 -3.70
C SER A 1 27.02 -41.83 -3.03
N ILE A 2 26.87 -41.69 -1.70
CA ILE A 2 25.66 -42.12 -0.96
C ILE A 2 24.40 -41.32 -1.37
N VAL A 3 24.51 -40.00 -1.52
CA VAL A 3 23.39 -39.14 -1.96
C VAL A 3 22.85 -39.56 -3.32
N LEU A 4 23.72 -39.87 -4.28
CA LEU A 4 23.31 -40.33 -5.62
C LEU A 4 22.56 -41.67 -5.56
N VAL A 5 23.01 -42.59 -4.71
CA VAL A 5 22.35 -43.87 -4.45
C VAL A 5 20.97 -43.68 -3.78
N ALA A 6 20.86 -42.72 -2.86
CA ALA A 6 19.60 -42.36 -2.22
C ALA A 6 18.61 -41.70 -3.20
N LEU A 7 19.07 -40.77 -4.03
CA LEU A 7 18.25 -40.11 -5.05
C LEU A 7 17.76 -41.10 -6.11
N GLU A 8 18.60 -42.02 -6.58
CA GLU A 8 18.19 -43.06 -7.53
C GLU A 8 17.16 -44.02 -6.91
N ALA A 9 17.34 -44.40 -5.64
CA ALA A 9 16.36 -45.21 -4.92
C ALA A 9 15.01 -44.48 -4.74
N LEU A 10 15.06 -43.18 -4.40
CA LEU A 10 13.86 -42.34 -4.26
C LEU A 10 13.14 -42.14 -5.60
N HIS A 11 13.88 -41.90 -6.68
CA HIS A 11 13.33 -41.77 -8.02
C HIS A 11 12.61 -43.05 -8.48
N ARG A 12 13.23 -44.22 -8.27
CA ARG A 12 12.59 -45.52 -8.55
C ARG A 12 11.37 -45.77 -7.69
N PHE A 13 11.43 -45.37 -6.42
CA PHE A 13 10.31 -45.42 -5.49
C PHE A 13 9.12 -44.63 -6.03
N LEU A 14 9.28 -43.33 -6.27
CA LEU A 14 8.22 -42.46 -6.78
C LEU A 14 7.64 -42.96 -8.10
N ARG A 15 8.47 -43.46 -9.03
CA ARG A 15 7.97 -44.01 -10.29
C ARG A 15 7.10 -45.26 -10.09
N ALA A 16 7.43 -46.11 -9.12
CA ALA A 16 6.71 -47.35 -8.84
C ALA A 16 5.45 -47.14 -7.99
N SER A 17 5.44 -46.10 -7.14
CA SER A 17 4.36 -45.81 -6.21
C SER A 17 3.50 -44.59 -6.59
N SER A 18 3.83 -43.83 -7.64
CA SER A 18 3.13 -42.59 -8.03
C SER A 18 1.61 -42.72 -8.08
N ARG A 19 1.11 -43.81 -8.68
CA ARG A 19 -0.34 -44.09 -8.81
C ARG A 19 -1.04 -44.43 -7.48
N LYS A 20 -0.29 -44.66 -6.41
CA LYS A 20 -0.80 -44.96 -5.06
C LYS A 20 -0.90 -43.71 -4.19
N PHE A 21 -0.35 -42.58 -4.64
CA PHE A 21 -0.55 -41.28 -4.02
C PHE A 21 -1.75 -40.60 -4.66
N GLY A 22 -2.68 -40.13 -3.83
CA GLY A 22 -3.85 -39.34 -4.25
C GLY A 22 -3.85 -37.98 -3.55
N PRO A 23 -4.78 -37.07 -3.93
CA PRO A 23 -4.85 -35.71 -3.38
C PRO A 23 -4.88 -35.64 -1.84
N GLU A 24 -5.42 -36.67 -1.19
CA GLU A 24 -5.52 -36.78 0.28
C GLU A 24 -5.02 -38.14 0.79
N GLN A 25 -4.23 -38.87 -0.02
CA GLN A 25 -3.81 -40.23 0.32
C GLN A 25 -2.29 -40.30 0.31
N PHE A 26 -1.73 -40.34 1.52
CA PHE A 26 -0.31 -40.57 1.76
C PHE A 26 -0.10 -41.91 2.49
N PRO A 27 -0.15 -43.04 1.76
CA PRO A 27 -0.15 -44.38 2.37
C PRO A 27 1.23 -44.77 2.94
N ALA A 28 1.23 -45.65 3.94
CA ALA A 28 2.42 -46.31 4.43
C ALA A 28 2.94 -47.33 3.40
N LEU A 29 4.02 -46.98 2.72
CA LEU A 29 4.66 -47.76 1.67
C LEU A 29 6.10 -48.04 2.06
N THR A 30 6.61 -49.20 1.68
CA THR A 30 8.00 -49.57 1.89
C THR A 30 8.47 -50.42 0.73
N GLN A 31 9.57 -50.05 0.10
CA GLN A 31 10.18 -50.81 -0.98
C GLN A 31 11.71 -50.75 -0.87
N SER A 32 12.36 -51.81 -1.33
CA SER A 32 13.82 -51.93 -1.31
C SER A 32 14.37 -52.00 -2.73
N TYR A 33 15.42 -51.23 -3.00
CA TYR A 33 16.06 -51.14 -4.30
C TYR A 33 17.52 -51.54 -4.21
N ARG A 34 17.96 -52.38 -5.14
CA ARG A 34 19.37 -52.69 -5.31
C ARG A 34 19.98 -51.71 -6.30
N ILE A 35 20.78 -50.77 -5.80
CA ILE A 35 21.38 -49.69 -6.57
C ILE A 35 22.88 -49.98 -6.77
N PRO A 36 23.39 -49.87 -8.01
CA PRO A 36 24.83 -49.95 -8.25
C PRO A 36 25.56 -48.81 -7.53
N PHE A 37 26.63 -49.14 -6.82
CA PHE A 37 27.46 -48.12 -6.21
C PHE A 37 28.33 -47.47 -7.29
N PRO A 38 28.37 -46.12 -7.39
CA PRO A 38 29.25 -45.45 -8.32
C PRO A 38 30.68 -45.49 -7.77
N ASP A 39 31.39 -46.59 -8.03
CA ASP A 39 32.82 -46.76 -7.73
C ASP A 39 33.58 -46.94 -9.05
N TYR A 40 34.70 -46.22 -9.22
CA TYR A 40 35.48 -46.22 -10.46
C TYR A 40 36.41 -47.43 -10.60
N ASN A 41 36.63 -48.19 -9.51
CA ASN A 41 37.47 -49.38 -9.51
C ASN A 41 36.63 -50.68 -9.51
N SER A 42 36.22 -51.08 -10.72
CA SER A 42 36.19 -52.45 -11.26
C SER A 42 35.61 -53.64 -10.46
N GLU A 43 34.73 -53.42 -9.49
CA GLU A 43 33.76 -54.44 -9.06
C GLU A 43 32.35 -53.84 -9.03
N LYS A 44 31.37 -54.50 -9.69
CA LYS A 44 29.95 -54.09 -9.70
C LYS A 44 29.32 -54.27 -8.31
N LYS A 45 29.77 -53.49 -7.34
CA LYS A 45 29.22 -53.48 -5.99
C LYS A 45 27.83 -52.84 -6.03
N THR A 46 26.88 -53.50 -5.39
CA THR A 46 25.50 -53.06 -5.32
C THR A 46 25.12 -52.92 -3.86
N THR A 47 24.43 -51.83 -3.55
CA THR A 47 23.90 -51.54 -2.21
C THR A 47 22.39 -51.66 -2.24
N THR A 48 21.82 -52.21 -1.17
CA THR A 48 20.37 -52.27 -0.98
C THR A 48 19.92 -51.06 -0.19
N VAL A 49 19.03 -50.26 -0.76
CA VAL A 49 18.43 -49.08 -0.12
C VAL A 49 16.96 -49.39 0.15
N LYS A 50 16.52 -49.26 1.40
CA LYS A 50 15.11 -49.34 1.79
C LYS A 50 14.53 -47.93 1.83
N VAL A 51 13.44 -47.70 1.11
CA VAL A 51 12.69 -46.44 1.07
C VAL A 51 11.32 -46.69 1.66
N SER A 52 10.90 -45.85 2.59
CA SER A 52 9.59 -45.92 3.22
C SER A 52 8.96 -44.53 3.34
N THR A 53 7.65 -44.44 3.16
CA THR A 53 6.89 -43.23 3.54
C THR A 53 6.70 -43.22 5.05
N MET A 54 6.50 -42.01 5.59
CA MET A 54 6.21 -41.80 7.01
C MET A 54 4.92 -40.99 7.16
N PRO A 55 3.73 -41.63 7.04
CA PRO A 55 2.47 -40.90 7.07
C PRO A 55 2.22 -40.12 8.35
N LYS A 56 2.62 -40.67 9.50
CA LYS A 56 2.51 -39.98 10.79
C LYS A 56 3.26 -38.66 10.83
N VAL A 57 4.47 -38.62 10.26
CA VAL A 57 5.26 -37.37 10.19
C VAL A 57 4.62 -36.39 9.22
N ALA A 58 4.02 -36.86 8.13
CA ALA A 58 3.29 -35.99 7.21
C ALA A 58 2.02 -35.42 7.85
N GLU A 59 1.33 -36.20 8.69
CA GLU A 59 0.16 -35.78 9.47
C GLU A 59 0.57 -34.75 10.54
N GLU A 60 1.61 -35.02 11.33
CA GLU A 60 2.19 -34.07 12.30
C GLU A 60 2.60 -32.74 11.62
N LEU A 61 3.23 -32.79 10.44
CA LEU A 61 3.59 -31.59 9.68
C LEU A 61 2.36 -30.84 9.14
N MET A 62 1.28 -31.55 8.77
CA MET A 62 0.02 -30.93 8.35
C MET A 62 -0.69 -30.26 9.53
N GLU A 63 -0.70 -30.89 10.70
CA GLU A 63 -1.25 -30.32 11.93
C GLU A 63 -0.48 -29.04 12.32
N MET A 64 0.85 -29.06 12.28
CA MET A 64 1.66 -27.85 12.54
C MET A 64 1.38 -26.71 11.54
N VAL A 65 1.12 -27.02 10.26
CA VAL A 65 0.72 -26.02 9.27
C VAL A 65 -0.69 -25.52 9.53
N ALA A 66 -1.62 -26.40 9.89
CA ALA A 66 -2.99 -26.02 10.23
C ALA A 66 -3.05 -25.16 11.51
N GLU A 67 -2.25 -25.48 12.53
CA GLU A 67 -2.09 -24.68 13.74
C GLU A 67 -1.48 -23.31 13.42
N ALA A 68 -0.40 -23.27 12.63
CA ALA A 68 0.20 -22.00 12.20
C ALA A 68 -0.74 -21.15 11.35
N MET A 69 -1.63 -21.76 10.57
CA MET A 69 -2.66 -21.06 9.80
C MET A 69 -3.86 -20.63 10.66
N ALA A 70 -4.26 -21.43 11.65
CA ALA A 70 -5.30 -21.07 12.61
C ALA A 70 -4.87 -19.93 13.55
N GLU A 71 -3.58 -19.86 13.91
CA GLU A 71 -2.98 -18.71 14.59
C GLU A 71 -2.85 -17.47 13.68
N GLN A 72 -3.01 -17.61 12.35
CA GLN A 72 -3.01 -16.52 11.38
C GLN A 72 -4.41 -16.01 11.03
N GLU A 73 -5.49 -16.74 11.32
CA GLU A 73 -6.87 -16.26 11.10
C GLU A 73 -7.26 -15.09 12.02
N GLU A 74 -6.50 -14.81 13.09
CA GLU A 74 -6.67 -13.60 13.94
C GLU A 74 -5.74 -12.43 13.56
N HIS A 75 -4.91 -12.60 12.52
CA HIS A 75 -4.09 -11.54 11.96
C HIS A 75 -4.15 -11.57 10.42
N GLU A 76 -5.36 -11.43 9.87
CA GLU A 76 -5.47 -10.51 8.74
C GLU A 76 -4.85 -9.21 9.23
N PHE A 77 -3.64 -8.90 8.76
CA PHE A 77 -3.08 -7.59 8.93
C PHE A 77 -4.13 -6.61 8.41
N ASP A 78 -4.86 -5.96 9.32
CA ASP A 78 -5.60 -4.73 9.07
C ASP A 78 -4.55 -3.62 8.84
N MET A 79 -3.63 -3.88 7.92
CA MET A 79 -2.71 -2.89 7.39
C MET A 79 -3.60 -1.97 6.59
N PRO A 80 -3.76 -0.70 7.01
CA PRO A 80 -4.62 0.22 6.31
C PRO A 80 -4.19 0.27 4.83
N VAL A 81 -5.07 -0.21 3.96
CA VAL A 81 -4.79 -0.27 2.53
C VAL A 81 -4.84 1.15 2.00
N LEU A 82 -3.67 1.68 1.59
CA LEU A 82 -3.59 2.95 0.91
C LEU A 82 -4.18 2.82 -0.49
N ARG A 83 -5.29 3.53 -0.75
CA ARG A 83 -6.01 3.49 -2.03
C ARG A 83 -5.58 4.61 -2.96
N ASP A 84 -5.47 4.35 -4.26
CA ASP A 84 -5.10 5.36 -5.28
C ASP A 84 -6.27 5.71 -6.22
N ASP A 85 -7.51 5.57 -5.76
CA ASP A 85 -8.72 5.71 -6.59
C ASP A 85 -9.50 7.01 -6.37
N LEU A 86 -9.28 7.70 -5.25
CA LEU A 86 -10.02 8.92 -4.91
C LEU A 86 -9.63 10.08 -5.83
N VAL A 87 -8.33 10.31 -6.03
CA VAL A 87 -7.86 11.44 -6.86
C VAL A 87 -7.91 11.07 -8.34
N PRO A 88 -8.66 11.80 -9.17
CA PRO A 88 -8.81 11.43 -10.57
C PRO A 88 -7.47 11.45 -11.32
N PRO A 89 -7.23 10.52 -12.26
CA PRO A 89 -5.99 10.49 -13.02
C PRO A 89 -5.86 11.73 -13.90
N ASN A 90 -4.61 12.15 -14.12
CA ASN A 90 -4.24 13.40 -14.77
C ASN A 90 -4.80 14.64 -14.05
N SER A 91 -4.85 14.65 -12.72
CA SER A 91 -5.08 15.87 -11.96
C SER A 91 -3.76 16.65 -11.80
N PHE A 92 -3.85 17.96 -11.63
CA PHE A 92 -2.69 18.78 -11.27
C PHE A 92 -2.71 18.99 -9.75
N LEU A 93 -1.58 18.69 -9.11
CA LEU A 93 -1.43 18.73 -7.66
C LEU A 93 -0.40 19.78 -7.29
N SER A 94 -0.68 20.57 -6.27
CA SER A 94 0.29 21.53 -5.74
C SER A 94 0.04 21.84 -4.27
N LEU A 95 1.12 22.13 -3.56
CA LEU A 95 1.07 22.72 -2.22
C LEU A 95 1.07 24.24 -2.33
N GLY A 96 0.16 24.89 -1.62
CA GLY A 96 -0.04 26.32 -1.65
C GLY A 96 -0.31 26.90 -0.27
N VAL A 97 -0.59 28.20 -0.26
CA VAL A 97 -1.10 28.92 0.90
C VAL A 97 -2.24 29.81 0.43
N LEU A 98 -3.35 29.80 1.16
CA LEU A 98 -4.44 30.75 0.97
C LEU A 98 -4.32 31.85 2.02
N PRO A 99 -4.12 33.11 1.63
CA PRO A 99 -4.24 34.23 2.55
C PRO A 99 -5.58 34.21 3.30
N TRP A 100 -5.64 34.66 4.55
CA TRP A 100 -6.86 34.57 5.36
C TRP A 100 -8.09 35.24 4.73
N GLU A 101 -7.92 36.35 4.00
CA GLU A 101 -9.01 36.96 3.22
C GLU A 101 -9.56 36.01 2.13
N SER A 102 -8.68 35.20 1.54
CA SER A 102 -9.05 34.18 0.56
C SER A 102 -9.75 32.98 1.20
N VAL A 103 -9.31 32.57 2.39
CA VAL A 103 -9.97 31.53 3.19
C VAL A 103 -11.41 31.96 3.47
N GLU A 104 -11.60 33.15 4.04
CA GLU A 104 -12.93 33.68 4.37
C GLU A 104 -13.80 33.80 3.12
N TYR A 105 -13.24 34.26 2.00
CA TYR A 105 -13.97 34.28 0.73
C TYR A 105 -14.44 32.86 0.33
N LEU A 106 -13.58 31.85 0.40
CA LEU A 106 -13.95 30.50 -0.04
C LEU A 106 -15.03 29.87 0.83
N ARG A 107 -15.01 30.08 2.15
CA ARG A 107 -16.04 29.58 3.08
C ARG A 107 -17.46 29.89 2.60
N TYR A 108 -17.69 31.07 2.02
CA TYR A 108 -19.02 31.48 1.52
C TYR A 108 -19.24 31.33 0.01
N ASN A 109 -18.19 31.14 -0.79
CA ASN A 109 -18.28 31.24 -2.25
C ASN A 109 -17.96 29.93 -3.00
N THR A 110 -17.59 28.86 -2.30
CA THR A 110 -17.49 27.51 -2.90
C THR A 110 -18.83 26.80 -2.91
N LYS A 111 -19.00 25.85 -3.83
CA LYS A 111 -20.21 25.01 -3.90
C LYS A 111 -20.34 24.13 -2.65
N TRP A 112 -19.20 23.69 -2.12
CA TRP A 112 -19.12 22.88 -0.92
C TRP A 112 -17.99 23.37 -0.04
N HIS A 113 -18.28 23.51 1.26
CA HIS A 113 -17.31 23.85 2.27
C HIS A 113 -17.47 22.89 3.45
N GLN A 114 -16.38 22.22 3.83
CA GLN A 114 -16.30 21.55 5.11
C GLN A 114 -15.58 22.48 6.10
N GLU A 115 -16.32 22.90 7.12
CA GLU A 115 -15.81 23.78 8.17
C GLU A 115 -14.87 23.02 9.11
N ALA A 116 -13.91 23.74 9.67
CA ALA A 116 -13.07 23.23 10.74
C ALA A 116 -13.92 22.84 11.96
N SER A 117 -13.51 21.79 12.67
CA SER A 117 -14.18 21.38 13.91
C SER A 117 -14.07 22.41 15.03
N GLU A 118 -13.10 23.32 14.94
CA GLU A 118 -12.83 24.39 15.89
C GLU A 118 -12.46 25.66 15.12
N GLU A 119 -12.60 26.82 15.77
CA GLU A 119 -12.17 28.09 15.18
C GLU A 119 -10.65 28.08 14.97
N ILE A 120 -10.22 28.36 13.73
CA ILE A 120 -8.80 28.41 13.37
C ILE A 120 -8.25 29.78 13.78
N ASP A 121 -7.18 29.80 14.59
CA ASP A 121 -6.44 31.03 14.83
C ASP A 121 -5.81 31.52 13.53
N THR A 122 -6.16 32.73 13.10
CA THR A 122 -5.72 33.30 11.81
C THR A 122 -4.33 33.91 11.92
N SER A 123 -3.34 33.09 12.27
CA SER A 123 -1.93 33.44 12.41
C SER A 123 -1.16 33.30 11.09
N GLY A 124 0.04 33.87 10.99
CA GLY A 124 0.92 33.67 9.82
C GLY A 124 0.39 34.27 8.50
N GLU A 125 0.90 33.75 7.37
CA GLU A 125 0.59 34.25 6.02
C GLU A 125 -0.80 33.81 5.50
N GLY A 126 -1.39 32.77 6.10
CA GLY A 126 -2.61 32.14 5.62
C GLY A 126 -2.61 30.63 5.84
N LEU A 127 -3.72 29.98 5.45
CA LEU A 127 -3.92 28.54 5.61
C LEU A 127 -3.10 27.76 4.56
N PRO A 128 -2.23 26.80 4.95
CA PRO A 128 -1.59 25.89 4.01
C PRO A 128 -2.64 25.00 3.33
N VAL A 129 -2.57 24.84 2.01
CA VAL A 129 -3.55 24.04 1.26
C VAL A 129 -2.96 23.11 0.22
N VAL A 130 -3.51 21.90 0.10
CA VAL A 130 -3.34 21.04 -1.06
C VAL A 130 -4.36 21.48 -2.10
N VAL A 131 -3.92 21.70 -3.34
CA VAL A 131 -4.80 22.04 -4.44
C VAL A 131 -4.84 20.90 -5.44
N ILE A 132 -6.02 20.32 -5.63
CA ILE A 132 -6.29 19.32 -6.66
C ILE A 132 -7.09 19.99 -7.78
N GLN A 133 -6.45 20.21 -8.92
CA GLN A 133 -7.09 20.80 -10.09
C GLN A 133 -7.34 19.75 -11.18
N THR A 134 -8.60 19.58 -11.57
CA THR A 134 -9.00 18.57 -12.56
C THR A 134 -10.10 19.09 -13.50
N SER A 135 -10.76 18.23 -14.28
CA SER A 135 -11.94 18.63 -15.06
C SER A 135 -13.14 18.84 -14.15
N LEU A 136 -14.11 19.66 -14.55
CA LEU A 136 -15.30 19.91 -13.70
C LEU A 136 -16.09 18.63 -13.35
N PRO A 137 -16.36 17.69 -14.29
CA PRO A 137 -17.03 16.44 -13.95
C PRO A 137 -16.25 15.61 -12.92
N LYS A 138 -14.93 15.52 -13.07
CA LYS A 138 -14.04 14.80 -12.14
C LYS A 138 -13.97 15.46 -10.77
N ALA A 139 -13.95 16.80 -10.73
CA ALA A 139 -13.96 17.57 -9.49
C ALA A 139 -15.27 17.35 -8.73
N ASN A 140 -16.42 17.37 -9.41
CA ASN A 140 -17.70 17.07 -8.76
C ASN A 140 -17.74 15.64 -8.21
N LYS A 141 -17.25 14.65 -8.96
CA LYS A 141 -17.20 13.27 -8.48
C LYS A 141 -16.29 13.12 -7.25
N LEU A 142 -15.10 13.72 -7.25
CA LEU A 142 -14.22 13.75 -6.08
C LEU A 142 -14.90 14.38 -4.85
N ILE A 143 -15.66 15.46 -5.04
CA ILE A 143 -16.42 16.09 -3.94
C ILE A 143 -17.50 15.14 -3.43
N GLU A 144 -18.24 14.49 -4.33
CA GLU A 144 -19.27 13.51 -3.99
C GLU A 144 -18.68 12.32 -3.22
N ASP A 145 -17.53 11.79 -3.66
CA ASP A 145 -16.85 10.67 -3.00
C ASP A 145 -16.40 11.02 -1.58
N ILE A 146 -15.86 12.23 -1.37
CA ILE A 146 -15.51 12.72 -0.01
C ILE A 146 -16.76 12.92 0.85
N GLN A 147 -17.87 13.40 0.27
CA GLN A 147 -19.13 13.56 0.99
C GLN A 147 -19.76 12.21 1.38
N GLU A 148 -19.67 11.20 0.50
CA GLU A 148 -20.12 9.84 0.77
C GLU A 148 -19.30 9.19 1.90
N ALA A 149 -18.03 9.58 2.05
CA ALA A 149 -17.16 9.21 3.16
C ALA A 149 -17.32 10.10 4.41
N GLU A 150 -18.41 10.85 4.50
CA GLU A 150 -18.76 11.78 5.60
C GLU A 150 -17.81 12.99 5.78
N GLY A 151 -16.83 13.16 4.91
CA GLY A 151 -15.90 14.28 4.94
C GLY A 151 -14.43 13.83 4.92
N LEU A 152 -13.58 14.79 5.26
CA LEU A 152 -12.13 14.62 5.34
C LEU A 152 -11.66 14.93 6.77
N ASP A 153 -10.95 13.99 7.40
CA ASP A 153 -10.38 14.19 8.73
C ASP A 153 -9.05 14.95 8.67
N GLY A 154 -8.25 14.66 7.65
CA GLY A 154 -6.93 15.25 7.56
C GLY A 154 -6.09 14.91 6.34
N ILE A 155 -4.95 15.59 6.27
CA ILE A 155 -3.95 15.44 5.22
C ILE A 155 -2.63 15.04 5.88
N CYS A 156 -1.96 14.05 5.32
CA CYS A 156 -0.71 13.52 5.83
C CYS A 156 0.33 13.40 4.71
N PHE A 157 1.59 13.50 5.10
CA PHE A 157 2.73 13.10 4.28
C PHE A 157 3.47 11.98 5.00
N ASN A 158 3.70 10.87 4.32
CA ASN A 158 4.30 9.68 4.90
C ASN A 158 5.39 9.11 3.99
N PRO A 159 6.55 8.69 4.51
CA PRO A 159 7.59 8.10 3.68
C PRO A 159 7.12 6.79 3.04
N GLY A 160 7.52 6.59 1.80
CA GLY A 160 7.36 5.36 1.05
C GLY A 160 8.66 4.93 0.39
N GLU A 161 8.78 3.64 0.07
CA GLU A 161 9.93 3.10 -0.65
C GLU A 161 9.52 2.05 -1.69
N ASP A 162 10.25 2.01 -2.80
CA ASP A 162 10.28 0.87 -3.73
C ASP A 162 11.61 0.12 -3.55
N PRO A 163 11.62 -1.03 -2.84
CA PRO A 163 12.84 -1.80 -2.58
C PRO A 163 13.52 -2.35 -3.85
N ARG A 164 12.83 -2.38 -4.99
CA ARG A 164 13.34 -2.97 -6.24
C ARG A 164 14.26 -2.03 -7.00
N ILE A 165 13.95 -0.74 -6.92
CA ILE A 165 14.70 0.32 -7.60
C ILE A 165 15.44 1.23 -6.64
N ASP A 166 15.38 0.93 -5.33
CA ASP A 166 16.00 1.73 -4.25
C ASP A 166 15.57 3.20 -4.36
N ALA A 167 14.27 3.42 -4.53
CA ALA A 167 13.66 4.74 -4.63
C ALA A 167 12.84 5.05 -3.39
N TYR A 168 12.98 6.28 -2.90
CA TYR A 168 12.26 6.79 -1.72
C TYR A 168 11.31 7.91 -2.16
N TYR A 169 10.13 7.89 -1.56
CA TYR A 169 9.03 8.76 -1.87
C TYR A 169 8.49 9.43 -0.61
N ASP A 170 7.95 10.61 -0.79
CA ASP A 170 7.05 11.25 0.17
C ASP A 170 5.62 11.10 -0.37
N LEU A 171 4.80 10.32 0.32
CA LEU A 171 3.44 9.98 -0.09
C LEU A 171 2.46 10.96 0.53
N GLY A 172 1.76 11.71 -0.31
CA GLY A 172 0.66 12.56 0.10
C GLY A 172 -0.63 11.74 0.27
N ILE A 173 -1.21 11.77 1.46
CA ILE A 173 -2.37 10.97 1.86
C ILE A 173 -3.51 11.88 2.35
N LEU A 174 -4.72 11.60 1.89
CA LEU A 174 -5.98 12.12 2.42
C LEU A 174 -6.59 11.03 3.32
N LYS A 175 -6.97 11.40 4.54
CA LYS A 175 -7.75 10.54 5.44
C LYS A 175 -9.20 11.00 5.45
N THR A 176 -10.10 10.18 4.94
CA THR A 176 -11.55 10.43 4.98
C THR A 176 -12.15 10.05 6.32
N SER A 177 -13.33 10.58 6.64
CA SER A 177 -13.97 10.40 7.96
C SER A 177 -14.48 8.97 8.20
N ASP A 178 -14.68 8.18 7.14
CA ASP A 178 -14.90 6.73 7.22
C ASP A 178 -13.63 5.92 7.61
N GLY A 179 -12.50 6.60 7.82
CA GLY A 179 -11.24 6.00 8.25
C GLY A 179 -10.34 5.53 7.10
N MET A 180 -10.78 5.68 5.84
CA MET A 180 -10.00 5.25 4.69
C MET A 180 -8.84 6.20 4.38
N LEU A 181 -7.74 5.63 3.87
CA LEU A 181 -6.56 6.36 3.45
C LEU A 181 -6.44 6.35 1.93
N HIS A 182 -6.32 7.54 1.36
CA HIS A 182 -6.27 7.74 -0.08
C HIS A 182 -5.00 8.49 -0.48
N LEU A 183 -4.19 7.89 -1.33
CA LEU A 183 -3.06 8.54 -1.97
C LEU A 183 -3.59 9.66 -2.87
N PHE A 184 -3.04 10.86 -2.71
CA PHE A 184 -3.29 11.96 -3.64
C PHE A 184 -2.08 12.27 -4.51
N GLY A 185 -0.87 11.88 -4.11
CA GLY A 185 0.33 12.09 -4.90
C GLY A 185 1.57 11.42 -4.33
N GLU A 186 2.49 11.06 -5.22
CA GLU A 186 3.79 10.49 -4.91
C GLU A 186 4.86 11.49 -5.33
N PHE A 187 5.73 11.86 -4.40
CA PHE A 187 6.78 12.82 -4.66
C PHE A 187 8.14 12.17 -4.40
N ILE A 188 9.11 12.35 -5.30
CA ILE A 188 10.46 11.82 -5.09
C ILE A 188 11.06 12.56 -3.89
N GLU A 189 11.57 11.81 -2.90
CA GLU A 189 12.04 12.38 -1.62
C GLU A 189 13.11 13.47 -1.83
N ASP A 190 14.04 13.24 -2.77
CA ASP A 190 15.16 14.13 -3.04
C ASP A 190 14.89 15.20 -4.12
N ASP A 191 13.67 15.31 -4.65
CA ASP A 191 13.36 16.37 -5.62
C ASP A 191 13.46 17.76 -4.93
N PRO A 192 14.37 18.66 -5.35
CA PRO A 192 14.58 19.92 -4.64
C PRO A 192 13.34 20.81 -4.59
N THR A 193 12.49 20.75 -5.63
CA THR A 193 11.26 21.54 -5.68
C THR A 193 10.25 21.04 -4.65
N HIS A 194 10.07 19.72 -4.57
CA HIS A 194 9.23 19.09 -3.57
C HIS A 194 9.75 19.34 -2.15
N VAL A 195 11.04 19.09 -1.89
CA VAL A 195 11.65 19.31 -0.56
C VAL A 195 11.42 20.73 -0.05
N GLU A 196 11.58 21.75 -0.91
CA GLU A 196 11.29 23.13 -0.55
C GLU A 196 9.80 23.39 -0.28
N ALA A 197 8.92 22.83 -1.11
CA ALA A 197 7.47 22.96 -0.94
C ALA A 197 7.00 22.29 0.35
N ARG A 198 7.52 21.10 0.65
CA ARG A 198 7.24 20.30 1.86
C ARG A 198 7.70 21.01 3.12
N LYS A 199 8.91 21.59 3.12
CA LYS A 199 9.40 22.43 4.24
C LYS A 199 8.53 23.66 4.49
N LYS A 200 8.05 24.31 3.43
CA LYS A 200 7.13 25.45 3.55
C LYS A 200 5.76 25.01 4.09
N TRP A 201 5.28 23.83 3.68
CA TRP A 201 4.05 23.23 4.22
C TRP A 201 4.17 22.99 5.73
N ASP A 202 5.22 22.30 6.18
CA ASP A 202 5.40 21.99 7.61
C ASP A 202 5.41 23.25 8.47
N ARG A 203 6.25 24.22 8.10
CA ARG A 203 6.33 25.49 8.82
C ARG A 203 4.98 26.19 8.93
N ARG A 204 4.19 26.18 7.85
CA ARG A 204 2.87 26.82 7.85
C ARG A 204 1.87 26.06 8.70
N CYS A 205 1.92 24.72 8.70
CA CYS A 205 1.08 23.93 9.58
C CYS A 205 1.44 24.16 11.05
N GLU A 206 2.72 24.36 11.38
CA GLU A 206 3.12 24.78 12.73
C GLU A 206 2.55 26.17 13.10
N GLU A 207 2.61 27.13 12.17
CA GLU A 207 2.06 28.48 12.36
C GLU A 207 0.54 28.44 12.61
N THR A 208 -0.20 27.57 11.91
CA THR A 208 -1.66 27.42 12.01
C THR A 208 -2.12 26.36 13.01
N GLU A 209 -1.27 25.98 13.97
CA GLU A 209 -1.58 24.98 15.01
C GLU A 209 -2.08 23.63 14.45
N GLY A 210 -1.53 23.22 13.32
CA GLY A 210 -1.85 21.99 12.61
C GLY A 210 -3.06 22.10 11.68
N TRP A 211 -3.68 23.27 11.50
CA TRP A 211 -4.76 23.45 10.53
C TRP A 211 -4.24 23.61 9.11
N CYS A 212 -4.88 22.93 8.17
CA CYS A 212 -4.60 23.03 6.75
C CYS A 212 -5.91 22.90 5.96
N GLY A 213 -5.82 22.85 4.64
CA GLY A 213 -7.01 22.59 3.84
C GLY A 213 -6.77 21.88 2.52
N LEU A 214 -7.88 21.44 1.94
CA LEU A 214 -7.95 20.91 0.58
C LEU A 214 -8.79 21.85 -0.27
N VAL A 215 -8.26 22.23 -1.42
CA VAL A 215 -8.99 22.99 -2.45
C VAL A 215 -9.17 22.10 -3.68
N ILE A 216 -10.42 21.84 -4.05
CA ILE A 216 -10.74 21.15 -5.30
C ILE A 216 -11.10 22.20 -6.34
N ALA A 217 -10.35 22.24 -7.43
CA ALA A 217 -10.50 23.22 -8.51
C ALA A 217 -10.76 22.56 -9.87
N ARG A 218 -11.43 23.30 -10.76
CA ARG A 218 -11.61 22.92 -12.16
C ARG A 218 -10.58 23.61 -13.07
N GLY A 219 -10.50 23.16 -14.32
CA GLY A 219 -9.85 23.90 -15.40
C GLY A 219 -8.43 23.47 -15.74
N ILE A 220 -8.16 22.16 -15.71
CA ILE A 220 -6.82 21.62 -15.99
C ILE A 220 -6.34 21.75 -17.45
N THR A 221 -7.25 21.95 -18.42
CA THR A 221 -6.94 22.02 -19.86
C THR A 221 -6.74 23.44 -20.38
N GLY A 222 -6.96 24.47 -19.56
CA GLY A 222 -6.95 25.87 -19.97
C GLY A 222 -5.80 26.69 -19.40
N ALA A 223 -5.82 28.00 -19.65
CA ALA A 223 -4.82 28.95 -19.17
C ALA A 223 -4.72 29.08 -17.63
N SER A 224 -5.68 28.53 -16.89
CA SER A 224 -5.68 28.47 -15.42
C SER A 224 -4.97 27.23 -14.85
N ARG A 225 -4.37 26.35 -15.67
CA ARG A 225 -3.69 25.15 -15.18
C ARG A 225 -2.56 25.52 -14.21
N GLY A 226 -2.59 24.92 -13.02
CA GLY A 226 -1.66 25.16 -11.92
C GLY A 226 -1.81 26.52 -11.23
N LYS A 227 -2.73 27.36 -11.68
CA LYS A 227 -3.05 28.68 -11.10
C LYS A 227 -4.56 28.92 -11.14
N PRO A 228 -5.36 28.07 -10.46
CA PRO A 228 -6.80 28.25 -10.43
C PRO A 228 -7.16 29.62 -9.82
N LYS A 229 -8.13 30.31 -10.42
CA LYS A 229 -8.70 31.52 -9.84
C LYS A 229 -9.85 31.15 -8.89
N PHE A 230 -10.33 32.09 -8.07
CA PHE A 230 -11.43 31.83 -7.15
C PHE A 230 -12.67 31.19 -7.81
N LYS A 231 -13.08 31.66 -9.00
CA LYS A 231 -14.19 31.07 -9.78
C LYS A 231 -13.96 29.63 -10.28
N ASP A 232 -12.71 29.17 -10.21
CA ASP A 232 -12.29 27.83 -10.59
C ASP A 232 -12.23 26.90 -9.36
N MET A 233 -12.20 27.44 -8.14
CA MET A 233 -12.26 26.69 -6.89
C MET A 233 -13.71 26.29 -6.61
N VAL A 234 -13.97 24.98 -6.53
CA VAL A 234 -15.33 24.43 -6.47
C VAL A 234 -15.68 23.98 -5.07
N ALA A 235 -14.71 23.41 -4.34
CA ALA A 235 -14.88 23.03 -2.94
C ALA A 235 -13.64 23.36 -2.11
N PHE A 236 -13.88 23.57 -0.83
CA PHE A 236 -12.88 23.88 0.18
C PHE A 236 -13.12 23.05 1.44
N PHE A 237 -12.07 22.47 2.01
CA PHE A 237 -12.17 21.67 3.22
C PHE A 237 -11.12 22.17 4.20
N GLU A 238 -11.51 22.45 5.43
CA GLU A 238 -10.62 22.83 6.52
C GLU A 238 -10.43 21.63 7.45
N VAL A 239 -9.20 21.15 7.56
CA VAL A 239 -8.88 19.86 8.18
C VAL A 239 -7.52 19.90 8.90
N ARG A 240 -7.19 18.85 9.66
CA ARG A 240 -5.91 18.75 10.35
C ARG A 240 -4.80 18.22 9.43
N SER A 241 -3.61 18.80 9.56
CA SER A 241 -2.37 18.19 9.10
C SER A 241 -2.00 17.09 10.10
N LEU A 242 -2.07 15.84 9.68
CA LEU A 242 -1.79 14.68 10.51
C LEU A 242 -0.32 14.28 10.35
N PRO A 243 0.43 14.04 11.44
CA PRO A 243 1.75 13.45 11.33
C PRO A 243 1.64 11.98 10.89
N GLY A 244 2.51 11.53 9.98
CA GLY A 244 2.51 10.12 9.54
C GLY A 244 2.64 9.10 10.69
N LYS A 245 3.31 9.49 11.78
CA LYS A 245 3.40 8.67 13.01
C LYS A 245 2.06 8.44 13.70
N GLU A 246 1.13 9.39 13.64
CA GLU A 246 -0.20 9.26 14.24
C GLU A 246 -1.13 8.34 13.43
N LEU A 247 -0.84 8.16 12.14
CA LEU A 247 -1.56 7.19 11.30
C LEU A 247 -1.07 5.74 11.51
N GLY A 248 0.01 5.53 12.28
CA GLY A 248 0.56 4.19 12.53
C GLY A 248 1.14 3.48 11.31
N LEU A 249 1.39 4.20 10.21
CA LEU A 249 1.74 3.62 8.91
C LEU A 249 3.19 3.14 8.80
N GLY A 250 4.12 3.74 9.56
CA GLY A 250 5.55 3.51 9.34
C GLY A 250 5.98 3.92 7.93
N THR A 251 7.10 3.39 7.44
CA THR A 251 7.47 3.53 6.02
C THR A 251 6.66 2.55 5.19
N LEU A 252 5.92 3.04 4.20
CA LEU A 252 5.11 2.19 3.33
C LEU A 252 5.96 1.58 2.21
N GLN A 253 5.88 0.27 2.05
CA GLN A 253 6.58 -0.45 0.98
C GLN A 253 5.63 -0.76 -0.18
N LEU A 254 6.08 -0.51 -1.40
CA LEU A 254 5.36 -0.93 -2.60
C LEU A 254 5.40 -2.46 -2.73
N VAL A 255 4.23 -3.10 -2.63
CA VAL A 255 4.05 -4.55 -2.83
C VAL A 255 3.24 -4.81 -4.10
N GLU A 256 3.73 -5.71 -4.97
CA GLU A 256 2.92 -6.17 -6.10
C GLU A 256 1.79 -7.06 -5.59
N GLN A 257 0.54 -6.73 -5.93
CA GLN A 257 -0.52 -7.71 -5.93
C GLN A 257 -0.21 -8.75 -7.01
N GLN A 258 0.28 -9.93 -6.60
CA GLN A 258 0.26 -11.09 -7.47
C GLN A 258 -1.21 -11.35 -7.81
N SER A 259 -1.61 -11.03 -9.05
CA SER A 259 -2.88 -11.48 -9.58
C SER A 259 -2.85 -13.01 -9.59
N LEU A 260 -3.49 -13.61 -8.58
CA LEU A 260 -3.82 -15.03 -8.60
C LEU A 260 -4.85 -15.21 -9.71
N SER A 261 -4.36 -15.42 -10.93
CA SER A 261 -5.14 -16.00 -12.00
C SER A 261 -5.41 -17.46 -11.62
N PHE A 262 -6.59 -17.70 -11.04
CA PHE A 262 -7.18 -19.03 -10.92
C PHE A 262 -7.61 -19.55 -12.30
#